data_AF-A0A524NIB6-F1
#
_entry.id   AF-A0A524NIB6-F1
#
_cell.length_a   1.000
_cell.length_b   1.000
_cell.length_c   1.000
_cell.angle_alpha   90.00
_cell.angle_beta   90.00
_cell.angle_gamma   90.00
#
_symmetry.space_group_name_H-M   'P 1'
#
loop_
_entity.id
_entity.type
_entity.pdbx_description
1 polymer ?
#
loop_
_entity_poly.entity_id
_entity_poly.type
_entity_poly.pdbx_seq_one_letter_code
_entity_poly.pdbx_strand_id
1 'polypeptide(L)'
;IVIKHSESIEETAAVFTKYIRLLVDNPRYARMALGLPGILVLIFGILWAIDNFLYKGAIYYFGIAFVIVLGGFLLFKGFGIDRATKDAYKWAKDYSAPPLPIQISTYTIIAGILCIAVSVYLGIANVNISAAPFPNDLGGWLGATPKIATFFIKGLDTLLVIGLNIILIGRSIRLYFEKDSRLLRNAALIVSVAWSYWVLEGTANVIIHYYQDSSAVVGLNDEIFASFLFTIIVGILIGVASVLLIYIMNRSAKKVL
;
A
#
# COMPACT_ATOMS: atom_id res chain seq x y z
N ILE A 1 -43.03 -13.92 63.58
CA ILE A 1 -41.77 -13.39 63.00
C ILE A 1 -42.07 -13.09 61.54
N VAL A 2 -42.24 -11.81 61.19
CA VAL A 2 -42.60 -11.37 59.83
C VAL A 2 -41.32 -10.89 59.16
N ILE A 3 -40.79 -11.68 58.22
CA ILE A 3 -39.58 -11.32 57.47
C ILE A 3 -40.04 -10.54 56.24
N LYS A 4 -39.78 -9.22 56.21
CA LYS A 4 -39.82 -8.42 54.98
C LYS A 4 -38.75 -8.98 54.04
N HIS A 5 -39.15 -9.69 52.99
CA HIS A 5 -38.27 -9.95 51.85
C HIS A 5 -38.44 -8.81 50.84
N SER A 6 -37.32 -8.30 50.34
CA SER A 6 -37.25 -7.15 49.45
C SER A 6 -38.02 -7.44 48.14
N GLU A 7 -39.01 -6.62 47.83
CA GLU A 7 -39.90 -6.72 46.65
C GLU A 7 -39.13 -6.86 45.33
N SER A 8 -37.93 -6.26 45.24
CA SER A 8 -37.04 -6.35 44.07
C SER A 8 -36.49 -7.76 43.80
N ILE A 9 -36.37 -8.61 44.83
CA ILE A 9 -35.90 -10.00 44.68
C ILE A 9 -37.02 -10.85 44.07
N GLU A 10 -38.27 -10.63 44.49
CA GLU A 10 -39.43 -11.34 43.94
C GLU A 10 -39.70 -10.95 42.49
N GLU A 11 -39.58 -9.66 42.16
CA GLU A 11 -39.81 -9.17 40.80
C GLU A 11 -38.73 -9.66 39.82
N THR A 12 -37.46 -9.66 40.24
CA THR A 12 -36.35 -10.21 39.42
C THR A 12 -36.50 -11.72 39.22
N ALA A 13 -36.89 -12.46 40.26
CA ALA A 13 -37.12 -13.91 40.17
C ALA A 13 -38.30 -14.25 39.24
N ALA A 14 -39.38 -13.45 39.28
CA ALA A 14 -40.54 -13.64 38.42
C ALA A 14 -40.20 -13.40 36.94
N VAL A 15 -39.45 -12.34 36.65
CA VAL A 15 -38.99 -12.02 35.30
C VAL A 15 -38.03 -13.11 34.78
N PHE A 16 -37.06 -13.53 35.59
CA PHE A 16 -36.14 -14.60 35.24
C PHE A 16 -36.86 -15.92 34.95
N THR A 17 -37.84 -16.28 35.78
CA THR A 17 -38.68 -17.48 35.58
C THR A 17 -39.48 -17.39 34.29
N LYS A 18 -40.00 -16.21 33.94
CA LYS A 18 -40.73 -15.98 32.69
C LYS A 18 -39.82 -16.15 31.46
N TYR A 19 -38.58 -15.69 31.51
CA TYR A 19 -37.62 -15.87 30.41
C TYR A 19 -37.15 -17.33 30.28
N ILE A 20 -36.89 -18.03 31.39
CA ILE A 20 -36.57 -19.47 31.36
C ILE A 20 -37.73 -20.25 30.76
N ARG A 21 -38.96 -19.98 31.20
CA ARG A 21 -40.15 -20.64 30.69
C ARG A 21 -40.34 -20.37 29.18
N LEU A 22 -40.04 -19.15 28.73
CA LEU A 22 -40.05 -18.78 27.31
C LEU A 22 -38.98 -19.50 26.47
N LEU A 23 -37.80 -19.77 27.05
CA LEU A 23 -36.72 -20.55 26.41
C LEU A 23 -37.05 -22.04 26.29
N VAL A 24 -37.74 -22.61 27.28
CA VAL A 24 -38.08 -24.05 27.33
C VAL A 24 -39.35 -24.36 26.55
N ASP A 25 -40.40 -23.53 26.67
CA ASP A 25 -41.73 -23.87 26.14
C ASP A 25 -41.86 -23.57 24.63
N ASN A 26 -41.04 -22.66 24.08
CA ASN A 26 -41.10 -22.37 22.65
C ASN A 26 -40.23 -23.37 21.85
N PRO A 27 -40.83 -24.19 20.95
CA PRO A 27 -40.11 -25.26 20.26
C PRO A 27 -38.97 -24.77 19.37
N ARG A 28 -39.04 -23.51 18.90
CA ARG A 28 -37.98 -22.88 18.09
C ARG A 28 -36.79 -22.43 18.95
N TYR A 29 -37.02 -21.94 20.16
CA TYR A 29 -35.97 -21.43 21.06
C TYR A 29 -35.36 -22.55 21.89
N ALA A 30 -36.16 -23.53 22.33
CA ALA A 30 -35.70 -24.71 23.06
C ALA A 30 -34.70 -25.55 22.24
N ARG A 31 -34.90 -25.65 20.92
CA ARG A 31 -33.97 -26.38 20.03
C ARG A 31 -32.58 -25.72 19.96
N MET A 32 -32.52 -24.39 20.04
CA MET A 32 -31.24 -23.66 20.06
C MET A 32 -30.61 -23.59 21.45
N ALA A 33 -31.40 -23.41 22.51
CA ALA A 33 -30.91 -23.19 23.86
C ALA A 33 -30.66 -24.49 24.65
N LEU A 34 -31.46 -25.54 24.42
CA LEU A 34 -31.31 -26.85 25.09
C LEU A 34 -30.92 -27.97 24.12
N GLY A 35 -31.39 -27.95 22.88
CA GLY A 35 -31.13 -29.02 21.92
C GLY A 35 -29.66 -29.12 21.49
N LEU A 36 -29.08 -28.00 21.05
CA LEU A 36 -27.68 -27.95 20.63
C LEU A 36 -26.70 -28.29 21.77
N PRO A 37 -26.76 -27.67 22.97
CA PRO A 37 -25.89 -28.06 24.08
C PRO A 37 -26.19 -29.46 24.63
N GLY A 38 -27.46 -29.91 24.63
CA GLY A 38 -27.83 -31.24 25.12
C GLY A 38 -27.25 -32.38 24.27
N ILE A 39 -27.30 -32.26 22.94
CA ILE A 39 -26.67 -33.23 22.04
C ILE A 39 -25.15 -33.24 22.23
N LEU A 40 -24.54 -32.08 22.43
CA LEU A 40 -23.10 -31.97 22.65
C LEU A 40 -22.66 -32.62 23.98
N VAL A 41 -23.44 -32.46 25.05
CA VAL A 41 -23.19 -33.14 26.34
C VAL A 41 -23.35 -34.65 26.20
N LEU A 42 -24.33 -35.12 25.42
CA LEU A 42 -24.54 -36.54 25.17
C LEU A 42 -23.35 -37.16 24.41
N ILE A 43 -22.91 -36.50 23.32
CA ILE A 43 -21.73 -36.92 22.55
C ILE A 43 -20.48 -36.90 23.43
N PHE A 44 -20.31 -35.88 24.28
CA PHE A 44 -19.20 -35.80 25.23
C PHE A 44 -19.19 -36.99 26.21
N GLY A 45 -20.34 -37.38 26.75
CA GLY A 45 -20.45 -38.54 27.65
C GLY A 45 -20.09 -39.87 26.98
N ILE A 46 -20.50 -40.07 25.73
CA ILE A 46 -20.16 -41.27 24.96
C ILE A 46 -18.65 -41.31 24.65
N LEU A 47 -18.07 -40.19 24.23
CA LEU A 47 -16.63 -40.09 23.97
C LEU A 47 -15.78 -40.26 25.24
N TRP A 48 -16.27 -39.79 26.40
CA TRP A 48 -15.60 -39.98 27.69
C TRP A 48 -15.54 -41.46 28.10
N ALA A 49 -16.59 -42.23 27.82
CA ALA A 49 -16.60 -43.67 28.05
C ALA A 49 -15.63 -44.41 27.11
N ILE A 50 -15.54 -44.00 25.84
CA ILE A 50 -14.63 -44.59 24.84
C ILE A 50 -13.15 -44.25 25.14
N ASP A 51 -12.86 -43.05 25.64
CA ASP A 51 -11.51 -42.60 25.99
C ASP A 51 -10.88 -43.44 27.11
N ASN A 52 -11.70 -43.83 28.09
CA ASN A 52 -11.26 -44.70 29.19
C ASN A 52 -11.09 -46.17 28.79
N PHE A 53 -11.85 -46.67 27.80
CA PHE A 53 -11.93 -48.11 27.52
C PHE A 53 -11.18 -48.56 26.25
N LEU A 54 -11.03 -47.71 25.24
CA LEU A 54 -10.54 -48.14 23.91
C LEU A 54 -9.42 -47.29 23.30
N TYR A 55 -9.46 -45.95 23.46
CA TYR A 55 -8.48 -45.04 22.82
C TYR A 55 -8.23 -43.80 23.69
N LYS A 56 -7.07 -43.73 24.37
CA LYS A 56 -6.68 -42.54 25.15
C LYS A 56 -6.39 -41.35 24.23
N GLY A 57 -7.13 -40.25 24.39
CA GLY A 57 -6.95 -38.99 23.67
C GLY A 57 -8.16 -38.53 22.85
N ALA A 58 -9.24 -39.32 22.77
CA ALA A 58 -10.46 -39.01 22.04
C ALA A 58 -11.16 -37.74 22.58
N ILE A 59 -11.08 -37.49 23.90
CA ILE A 59 -11.65 -36.28 24.52
C ILE A 59 -10.95 -35.01 24.04
N TYR A 60 -9.62 -35.05 23.88
CA TYR A 60 -8.83 -33.89 23.46
C TYR A 60 -9.20 -33.45 22.03
N TYR A 61 -9.29 -34.40 21.10
CA TYR A 61 -9.70 -34.11 19.72
C TYR A 61 -11.16 -33.62 19.63
N PHE A 62 -12.06 -34.17 20.45
CA PHE A 62 -13.44 -33.67 20.53
C PHE A 62 -13.49 -32.24 21.06
N GLY A 63 -12.70 -31.89 22.07
CA GLY A 63 -12.60 -30.53 22.59
C GLY A 63 -12.16 -29.52 21.52
N ILE A 64 -11.17 -29.87 20.70
CA ILE A 64 -10.72 -29.04 19.57
C ILE A 64 -11.84 -28.88 18.53
N ALA A 65 -12.46 -29.99 18.12
CA ALA A 65 -13.57 -29.95 17.16
C ALA A 65 -14.76 -29.13 17.67
N PHE A 66 -15.07 -29.24 18.96
CA PHE A 66 -16.12 -28.47 19.62
C PHE A 66 -15.83 -26.97 19.59
N VAL A 67 -14.62 -26.56 19.96
CA VAL A 67 -14.22 -25.14 19.93
C VAL A 67 -14.25 -24.59 18.50
N ILE A 68 -13.84 -25.38 17.51
CA ILE A 68 -13.89 -24.97 16.10
C ILE A 68 -15.33 -24.83 15.61
N VAL A 69 -16.20 -25.79 15.90
CA VAL A 69 -17.60 -25.76 15.45
C VAL A 69 -18.38 -24.65 16.17
N LEU A 70 -18.17 -24.48 17.47
CA LEU A 70 -18.85 -23.48 18.28
C LEU A 70 -18.32 -22.08 17.96
N GLY A 71 -17.00 -21.93 17.78
CA GLY A 71 -16.37 -20.71 17.29
C GLY A 71 -16.84 -20.34 15.89
N GLY A 72 -16.89 -21.30 14.97
CA GLY A 72 -17.44 -21.12 13.63
C GLY A 72 -18.92 -20.70 13.67
N PHE A 73 -19.75 -21.37 14.46
CA PHE A 73 -21.16 -21.03 14.62
C PHE A 73 -21.38 -19.63 15.20
N LEU A 74 -20.59 -19.25 16.21
CA LEU A 74 -20.61 -17.91 16.80
C LEU A 74 -20.14 -16.83 15.80
N LEU A 75 -19.16 -17.13 14.94
CA LEU A 75 -18.74 -16.21 13.88
C LEU A 75 -19.84 -16.05 12.82
N PHE A 76 -20.40 -17.15 12.32
CA PHE A 76 -21.48 -17.13 11.33
C PHE A 76 -22.72 -16.37 11.83
N LYS A 77 -23.08 -16.55 13.11
CA LYS A 77 -24.27 -15.94 13.71
C LYS A 77 -24.03 -14.55 14.31
N GLY A 78 -22.86 -14.31 14.89
CA GLY A 78 -22.51 -13.09 15.63
C GLY A 78 -22.07 -11.93 14.73
N PHE A 79 -21.43 -12.20 13.58
CA PHE A 79 -20.98 -11.17 12.66
C PHE A 79 -21.97 -10.83 11.54
N GLY A 80 -23.14 -11.47 11.50
CA GLY A 80 -24.13 -11.20 10.44
C GLY A 80 -23.57 -11.42 9.03
N ILE A 81 -22.73 -12.45 8.86
CA ILE A 81 -22.04 -12.77 7.59
C ILE A 81 -23.03 -12.92 6.42
N ASP A 82 -24.26 -13.36 6.67
CA ASP A 82 -25.30 -13.42 5.64
C ASP A 82 -25.65 -12.04 5.04
N ARG A 83 -25.62 -10.97 5.84
CA ARG A 83 -25.79 -9.59 5.34
C ARG A 83 -24.53 -9.09 4.65
N ALA A 84 -23.36 -9.28 5.27
CA ALA A 84 -22.08 -8.88 4.69
C ALA A 84 -21.81 -9.53 3.33
N THR A 85 -22.21 -10.79 3.14
CA THR A 85 -22.03 -11.52 1.87
C THR A 85 -23.00 -11.03 0.80
N LYS A 86 -24.25 -10.73 1.16
CA LYS A 86 -25.25 -10.15 0.25
C LYS A 86 -24.91 -8.71 -0.13
N ASP A 87 -24.38 -7.94 0.82
CA ASP A 87 -23.95 -6.56 0.59
C ASP A 87 -22.65 -6.54 -0.24
N ALA A 88 -21.72 -7.47 -0.02
CA ALA A 88 -20.55 -7.64 -0.87
C ALA A 88 -20.91 -8.10 -2.30
N TYR A 89 -21.89 -8.99 -2.44
CA TYR A 89 -22.37 -9.44 -3.75
C TYR A 89 -23.12 -8.33 -4.50
N LYS A 90 -23.96 -7.54 -3.81
CA LYS A 90 -24.59 -6.35 -4.39
C LYS A 90 -23.55 -5.29 -4.76
N TRP A 91 -22.58 -5.02 -3.89
CA TRP A 91 -21.47 -4.12 -4.16
C TRP A 91 -20.68 -4.54 -5.40
N ALA A 92 -20.38 -5.84 -5.56
CA ALA A 92 -19.67 -6.36 -6.73
C ALA A 92 -20.52 -6.31 -8.02
N LYS A 93 -21.84 -6.47 -7.91
CA LYS A 93 -22.77 -6.41 -9.05
C LYS A 93 -23.08 -4.98 -9.51
N ASP A 94 -23.18 -4.05 -8.56
CA ASP A 94 -23.39 -2.61 -8.82
C ASP A 94 -22.07 -1.87 -9.09
N TYR A 95 -20.93 -2.58 -9.09
CA TYR A 95 -19.63 -2.06 -9.48
C TYR A 95 -19.58 -1.82 -10.99
N SER A 96 -20.07 -0.66 -11.40
CA SER A 96 -19.78 -0.09 -12.72
C SER A 96 -18.27 0.12 -12.83
N ALA A 97 -17.61 -0.68 -13.69
CA ALA A 97 -16.18 -0.55 -13.94
C ALA A 97 -15.84 0.93 -14.25
N PRO A 98 -14.92 1.56 -13.49
CA PRO A 98 -14.53 2.93 -13.76
C PRO A 98 -14.04 3.02 -15.21
N PRO A 99 -14.30 4.12 -15.92
CA PRO A 99 -13.99 4.24 -17.34
C PRO A 99 -12.52 3.89 -17.60
N LEU A 100 -12.24 3.18 -18.70
CA LEU A 100 -10.92 2.63 -19.06
C LEU A 100 -9.74 3.62 -18.85
N PRO A 101 -9.86 4.94 -19.13
CA PRO A 101 -8.78 5.90 -18.88
C PRO A 101 -8.41 6.06 -17.40
N ILE A 102 -9.39 5.93 -16.49
CA ILE A 102 -9.15 6.03 -15.04
C ILE A 102 -8.36 4.82 -14.56
N GLN A 103 -8.73 3.62 -15.02
CA GLN A 103 -8.01 2.39 -14.67
C GLN A 103 -6.54 2.46 -15.10
N ILE A 104 -6.28 2.85 -16.36
CA ILE A 104 -4.92 3.00 -16.90
C ILE A 104 -4.12 4.02 -16.07
N SER A 105 -4.74 5.14 -15.68
CA SER A 105 -4.08 6.15 -14.85
C SER A 105 -3.72 5.64 -13.45
N THR A 106 -4.56 4.79 -12.85
CA THR A 106 -4.29 4.21 -11.53
C THR A 106 -3.19 3.15 -11.59
N TYR A 107 -3.20 2.28 -12.60
CA TYR A 107 -2.15 1.28 -12.79
C TYR A 107 -0.78 1.92 -13.03
N THR A 108 -0.72 2.97 -13.83
CA THR A 108 0.53 3.72 -14.07
C THR A 108 1.04 4.46 -12.83
N ILE A 109 0.15 4.97 -11.97
CA ILE A 109 0.54 5.52 -10.66
C ILE A 109 1.18 4.43 -9.78
N ILE A 110 0.55 3.27 -9.67
CA ILE A 110 1.08 2.15 -8.87
C ILE A 110 2.43 1.68 -9.43
N ALA A 111 2.52 1.48 -10.74
CA ALA A 111 3.76 1.09 -11.41
C ALA A 111 4.88 2.11 -11.20
N GLY A 112 4.58 3.41 -11.30
CA GLY A 112 5.56 4.46 -11.06
C GLY A 112 6.04 4.52 -9.62
N ILE A 113 5.15 4.35 -8.63
CA ILE A 113 5.53 4.27 -7.22
C ILE A 113 6.46 3.07 -6.97
N LEU A 114 6.15 1.92 -7.57
CA LEU A 114 7.00 0.73 -7.49
C LEU A 114 8.37 0.99 -8.13
N CYS A 115 8.45 1.63 -9.30
CA CYS A 115 9.72 2.01 -9.92
C CYS A 115 10.56 2.92 -9.02
N ILE A 116 9.94 3.91 -8.36
CA ILE A 116 10.63 4.80 -7.42
C ILE A 116 11.10 4.03 -6.17
N ALA A 117 10.31 3.09 -5.65
CA ALA A 117 10.74 2.26 -4.53
C ALA A 117 11.96 1.38 -4.89
N VAL A 118 11.93 0.77 -6.08
CA VAL A 118 13.05 -0.04 -6.60
C VAL A 118 14.27 0.84 -6.90
N SER A 119 14.10 2.08 -7.36
CA SER A 119 15.22 3.01 -7.61
C SER A 119 15.98 3.32 -6.33
N VAL A 120 15.29 3.50 -5.20
CA VAL A 120 15.93 3.73 -3.90
C VAL A 120 16.73 2.49 -3.47
N TYR A 121 16.16 1.29 -3.64
CA TYR A 121 16.87 0.05 -3.34
C TYR A 121 18.14 -0.12 -4.20
N LEU A 122 18.04 0.13 -5.52
CA LEU A 122 19.18 0.07 -6.44
C LEU A 122 20.26 1.10 -6.08
N GLY A 123 19.87 2.31 -5.68
CA GLY A 123 20.80 3.33 -5.18
C GLY A 123 21.60 2.85 -3.97
N ILE A 124 20.93 2.24 -2.97
CA ILE A 124 21.60 1.68 -1.79
C ILE A 124 22.51 0.50 -2.17
N ALA A 125 22.02 -0.41 -3.02
CA ALA A 125 22.78 -1.56 -3.47
C ALA A 125 24.06 -1.12 -4.21
N ASN A 126 23.98 -0.10 -5.05
CA ASN A 126 25.12 0.42 -5.80
C ASN A 126 26.17 1.07 -4.87
N VAL A 127 25.74 1.78 -3.83
CA VAL A 127 26.64 2.30 -2.79
C VAL A 127 27.40 1.16 -2.10
N ASN A 128 26.71 0.09 -1.70
CA ASN A 128 27.36 -1.03 -1.00
C ASN A 128 28.42 -1.72 -1.86
N ILE A 129 28.22 -1.80 -3.18
CA ILE A 129 29.15 -2.45 -4.10
C ILE A 129 30.33 -1.54 -4.46
N SER A 130 30.07 -0.25 -4.75
CA SER A 130 31.06 0.65 -5.34
C SER A 130 31.70 1.64 -4.37
N ALA A 131 31.06 1.93 -3.23
CA ALA A 131 31.60 2.85 -2.24
C ALA A 131 32.55 2.18 -1.23
N ALA A 132 32.47 0.85 -1.06
CA ALA A 132 33.34 0.08 -0.17
C ALA A 132 34.85 0.31 -0.45
N PRO A 133 35.73 0.19 0.56
CA PRO A 133 35.45 -0.11 1.97
C PRO A 133 34.89 1.09 2.75
N PHE A 134 34.00 0.82 3.71
CA PHE A 134 33.45 1.85 4.59
C PHE A 134 34.41 2.16 5.74
N PRO A 135 34.72 3.43 6.00
CA PRO A 135 35.60 3.83 7.10
C PRO A 135 34.99 3.50 8.47
N ASN A 136 35.83 3.23 9.46
CA ASN A 136 35.39 3.07 10.86
C ASN A 136 35.36 4.39 11.62
N ASP A 137 36.03 5.42 11.09
CA ASP A 137 36.19 6.73 11.72
C ASP A 137 35.20 7.76 11.18
N LEU A 138 34.72 8.64 12.05
CA LEU A 138 33.75 9.68 11.71
C LEU A 138 34.29 10.67 10.65
N GLY A 139 35.60 10.96 10.69
CA GLY A 139 36.29 11.75 9.66
C GLY A 139 36.39 11.04 8.30
N GLY A 140 36.54 9.71 8.31
CA GLY A 140 36.51 8.90 7.09
C GLY A 140 35.11 8.89 6.45
N TRP A 141 34.06 8.80 7.27
CA TRP A 141 32.68 8.92 6.79
C TRP A 141 32.43 10.25 6.09
N LEU A 142 32.89 11.37 6.67
CA LEU A 142 32.80 12.69 6.05
C LEU A 142 33.53 12.75 4.70
N GLY A 143 34.75 12.21 4.63
CA GLY A 143 35.52 12.12 3.38
C GLY A 143 34.88 11.21 2.32
N ALA A 144 34.21 10.13 2.74
CA ALA A 144 33.52 9.21 1.84
C ALA A 144 32.14 9.71 1.37
N THR A 145 31.61 10.78 1.96
CA THR A 145 30.27 11.30 1.60
C THR A 145 30.10 11.63 0.11
N PRO A 146 31.06 12.26 -0.61
CA PRO A 146 30.88 12.57 -2.02
C PRO A 146 30.85 11.30 -2.88
N LYS A 147 31.68 10.31 -2.52
CA LYS A 147 31.71 8.99 -3.16
C LYS A 147 30.40 8.25 -2.98
N ILE A 148 29.87 8.21 -1.74
CA ILE A 148 28.58 7.60 -1.41
C ILE A 148 27.45 8.30 -2.18
N ALA A 149 27.40 9.63 -2.15
CA ALA A 149 26.37 10.40 -2.85
C ALA A 149 26.38 10.14 -4.36
N THR A 150 27.56 10.09 -4.98
CA THR A 150 27.73 9.80 -6.41
C THR A 150 27.13 8.45 -6.77
N PHE A 151 27.57 7.36 -6.11
CA PHE A 151 27.13 6.02 -6.47
C PHE A 151 25.65 5.80 -6.13
N PHE A 152 25.14 6.49 -5.11
CA PHE A 152 23.71 6.52 -4.83
C PHE A 152 22.92 7.15 -5.99
N ILE A 153 23.34 8.32 -6.48
CA ILE A 153 22.70 9.01 -7.60
C ILE A 153 22.73 8.13 -8.86
N LYS A 154 23.90 7.57 -9.22
CA LYS A 154 24.04 6.69 -10.40
C LYS A 154 23.22 5.40 -10.33
N GLY A 155 22.92 4.91 -9.13
CA GLY A 155 22.08 3.71 -8.97
C GLY A 155 20.58 4.02 -9.04
N LEU A 156 20.20 5.27 -8.72
CA LEU A 156 18.81 5.69 -8.55
C LEU A 156 18.25 6.44 -9.75
N ASP A 157 19.07 7.22 -10.46
CA ASP A 157 18.68 8.15 -11.52
C ASP A 157 17.75 7.54 -12.58
N THR A 158 18.09 6.35 -13.08
CA THR A 158 17.47 5.73 -14.25
C THR A 158 16.04 5.30 -13.93
N LEU A 159 15.86 4.48 -12.88
CA LEU A 159 14.53 4.01 -12.50
C LEU A 159 13.67 5.12 -11.88
N LEU A 160 14.29 6.10 -11.19
CA LEU A 160 13.55 7.24 -10.63
C LEU A 160 12.92 8.07 -11.75
N VAL A 161 13.72 8.47 -12.75
CA VAL A 161 13.23 9.31 -13.84
C VAL A 161 12.20 8.54 -14.68
N ILE A 162 12.44 7.27 -14.97
CA ILE A 162 11.46 6.42 -15.67
C ILE A 162 10.16 6.31 -14.86
N GLY A 163 10.25 6.06 -13.55
CA GLY A 163 9.09 5.96 -12.66
C GLY A 163 8.24 7.24 -12.66
N LEU A 164 8.87 8.41 -12.56
CA LEU A 164 8.18 9.70 -12.64
C LEU A 164 7.52 9.92 -14.02
N ASN A 165 8.21 9.57 -15.10
CA ASN A 165 7.66 9.69 -16.46
C ASN A 165 6.44 8.78 -16.67
N ILE A 166 6.46 7.54 -16.16
CA ILE A 166 5.32 6.61 -16.25
C ILE A 166 4.07 7.22 -15.59
N ILE A 167 4.21 7.83 -14.41
CA ILE A 167 3.10 8.49 -13.70
C ILE A 167 2.53 9.65 -14.53
N LEU A 168 3.41 10.48 -15.11
CA LEU A 168 3.02 11.63 -15.90
C LEU A 168 2.35 11.22 -17.22
N ILE A 169 2.84 10.18 -17.89
CA ILE A 169 2.24 9.62 -19.11
C ILE A 169 0.84 9.07 -18.79
N GLY A 170 0.71 8.31 -17.71
CA GLY A 170 -0.58 7.79 -17.24
C GLY A 170 -1.63 8.87 -17.02
N ARG A 171 -1.24 9.98 -16.37
CA ARG A 171 -2.09 11.15 -16.22
C ARG A 171 -2.40 11.83 -17.55
N SER A 172 -1.44 11.88 -18.47
CA SER A 172 -1.62 12.52 -19.79
C SER A 172 -2.62 11.75 -20.66
N ILE A 173 -2.61 10.42 -20.62
CA ILE A 173 -3.59 9.58 -21.32
C ILE A 173 -5.00 9.91 -20.83
N ARG A 174 -5.20 10.01 -19.52
CA ARG A 174 -6.49 10.38 -18.95
C ARG A 174 -6.97 11.76 -19.43
N LEU A 175 -6.09 12.77 -19.38
CA LEU A 175 -6.40 14.14 -19.83
C LEU A 175 -6.68 14.21 -21.33
N TYR A 176 -6.09 13.33 -22.13
CA TYR A 176 -6.34 13.24 -23.58
C TYR A 176 -7.78 12.83 -23.86
N PHE A 177 -8.29 11.82 -23.15
CA PHE A 177 -9.69 11.39 -23.29
C PHE A 177 -10.68 12.42 -22.75
N GLU A 178 -10.31 13.15 -21.70
CA GLU A 178 -11.12 14.23 -21.13
C GLU A 178 -11.09 15.52 -21.99
N LYS A 179 -10.31 15.57 -23.09
CA LYS A 179 -10.10 16.74 -23.98
C LYS A 179 -9.75 18.04 -23.23
N ASP A 180 -9.02 17.93 -22.12
CA ASP A 180 -8.64 19.08 -21.32
C ASP A 180 -7.37 19.76 -21.85
N SER A 181 -7.39 21.09 -21.92
CA SER A 181 -6.25 21.99 -22.17
C SER A 181 -5.01 21.72 -21.31
N ARG A 182 -5.19 21.07 -20.14
CA ARG A 182 -4.09 20.73 -19.22
C ARG A 182 -3.12 19.68 -19.76
N LEU A 183 -3.45 18.99 -20.85
CA LEU A 183 -2.58 17.98 -21.48
C LEU A 183 -1.23 18.56 -21.90
N LEU A 184 -1.21 19.76 -22.49
CA LEU A 184 0.02 20.41 -22.96
C LEU A 184 0.98 20.72 -21.81
N ARG A 185 0.42 21.11 -20.66
CA ARG A 185 1.20 21.34 -19.44
C ARG A 185 1.84 20.05 -18.94
N ASN A 186 1.12 18.93 -18.96
CA ASN A 186 1.70 17.65 -18.57
C ASN A 186 2.75 17.16 -19.57
N ALA A 187 2.57 17.38 -20.87
CA ALA A 187 3.57 17.04 -21.88
C ALA A 187 4.89 17.79 -21.66
N ALA A 188 4.83 19.10 -21.36
CA ALA A 188 6.00 19.88 -20.96
C ALA A 188 6.69 19.33 -19.70
N LEU A 189 5.90 18.92 -18.70
CA LEU A 189 6.44 18.32 -17.48
C LEU A 189 7.15 16.99 -17.77
N ILE A 190 6.61 16.15 -18.65
CA ILE A 190 7.27 14.90 -19.09
C ILE A 190 8.64 15.20 -19.67
N VAL A 191 8.73 16.16 -20.61
CA VAL A 191 10.01 16.53 -21.23
C VAL A 191 11.01 17.06 -20.21
N SER A 192 10.56 17.93 -19.29
CA SER A 192 11.43 18.47 -18.25
C SER A 192 11.94 17.40 -17.28
N VAL A 193 11.09 16.44 -16.91
CA VAL A 193 11.47 15.34 -16.00
C VAL A 193 12.38 14.35 -16.72
N ALA A 194 12.12 14.03 -17.98
CA ALA A 194 13.03 13.23 -18.80
C ALA A 194 14.42 13.87 -18.88
N TRP A 195 14.51 15.19 -19.04
CA TRP A 195 15.80 15.89 -19.08
C TRP A 195 16.56 15.88 -17.76
N SER A 196 15.85 15.80 -16.62
CA SER A 196 16.51 15.73 -15.30
C SER A 196 17.42 14.51 -15.15
N TYR A 197 17.23 13.45 -15.93
CA TYR A 197 18.15 12.32 -16.01
C TYR A 197 19.57 12.77 -16.34
N TRP A 198 19.73 13.54 -17.41
CA TRP A 198 21.04 14.03 -17.85
C TRP A 198 21.69 14.95 -16.82
N VAL A 199 20.88 15.74 -16.10
CA VAL A 199 21.36 16.63 -15.04
C VAL A 199 21.85 15.81 -13.83
N LEU A 200 21.13 14.76 -13.44
CA LEU A 200 21.53 13.86 -12.34
C LEU A 200 22.82 13.11 -12.67
N GLU A 201 22.91 12.54 -13.87
CA GLU A 201 24.10 11.82 -14.33
C GLU A 201 25.30 12.78 -14.46
N GLY A 202 25.10 13.98 -15.01
CA GLY A 202 26.13 15.02 -15.07
C GLY A 202 26.61 15.44 -13.68
N THR A 203 25.70 15.56 -12.70
CA THR A 203 26.04 15.89 -11.31
C THR A 203 26.91 14.79 -10.70
N ALA A 204 26.52 13.53 -10.85
CA ALA A 204 27.30 12.41 -10.35
C ALA A 204 28.70 12.36 -10.99
N ASN A 205 28.80 12.56 -12.31
CA ASN A 205 30.07 12.56 -13.02
C ASN A 205 31.02 13.68 -12.57
N VAL A 206 30.48 14.88 -12.30
CA VAL A 206 31.28 15.99 -11.75
C VAL A 206 31.80 15.66 -10.34
N ILE A 207 30.95 15.12 -9.47
CA ILE A 207 31.35 14.82 -8.08
C ILE A 207 32.46 13.76 -8.05
N ILE A 208 32.34 12.68 -8.83
CA ILE A 208 33.36 11.62 -8.82
C ILE A 208 34.68 12.07 -9.45
N HIS A 209 34.62 12.90 -10.50
CA HIS A 209 35.81 13.40 -11.17
C HIS A 209 36.70 14.21 -10.21
N TYR A 210 36.12 15.21 -9.53
CA TYR A 210 36.86 16.04 -8.57
C TYR A 210 37.18 15.31 -7.27
N TYR A 211 36.43 14.25 -6.93
CA TYR A 211 36.76 13.41 -5.79
C TYR A 211 38.00 12.55 -6.04
N GLN A 212 38.15 11.98 -7.24
CA GLN A 212 39.32 11.16 -7.60
C GLN A 212 40.55 12.00 -7.95
N ASP A 213 40.36 13.15 -8.60
CA ASP A 213 41.46 14.02 -9.00
C ASP A 213 41.62 15.20 -8.04
N SER A 214 42.40 15.00 -6.98
CA SER A 214 42.65 16.00 -5.93
C SER A 214 43.42 17.24 -6.40
N SER A 215 43.80 17.31 -7.69
CA SER A 215 44.59 18.41 -8.27
C SER A 215 43.81 19.23 -9.30
N ALA A 216 42.58 18.82 -9.65
CA ALA A 216 41.80 19.45 -10.71
C ALA A 216 41.18 20.78 -10.23
N VAL A 217 41.62 21.88 -10.83
CA VAL A 217 40.97 23.19 -10.66
C VAL A 217 39.62 23.14 -11.37
N VAL A 218 38.53 23.29 -10.61
CA VAL A 218 37.18 23.38 -11.17
C VAL A 218 37.11 24.57 -12.13
N GLY A 219 36.82 24.30 -13.41
CA GLY A 219 36.82 25.34 -14.42
C GLY A 219 36.24 24.91 -15.75
N LEU A 220 35.94 25.89 -16.61
CA LEU A 220 35.38 25.69 -17.96
C LEU A 220 36.32 24.93 -18.92
N ASN A 221 37.59 24.78 -18.55
CA ASN A 221 38.57 24.05 -19.35
C ASN A 221 38.46 22.53 -19.19
N ASP A 222 37.76 22.07 -18.15
CA ASP A 222 37.51 20.65 -17.90
C ASP A 222 36.25 20.20 -18.67
N GLU A 223 36.42 19.20 -19.54
CA GLU A 223 35.37 18.68 -20.41
C GLU A 223 34.15 18.18 -19.62
N ILE A 224 34.36 17.58 -18.45
CA ILE A 224 33.27 16.99 -17.64
C ILE A 224 32.43 18.11 -17.02
N PHE A 225 33.09 19.13 -16.49
CA PHE A 225 32.41 20.30 -15.91
C PHE A 225 31.71 21.14 -16.99
N ALA A 226 32.34 21.32 -18.15
CA ALA A 226 31.74 22.00 -19.30
C ALA A 226 30.49 21.24 -19.81
N SER A 227 30.57 19.91 -19.92
CA SER A 227 29.43 19.06 -20.30
C SER A 227 28.28 19.15 -19.30
N PHE A 228 28.58 19.14 -18.00
CA PHE A 228 27.57 19.32 -16.96
C PHE A 228 26.88 20.69 -17.05
N LEU A 229 27.67 21.78 -17.15
CA LEU A 229 27.12 23.13 -17.34
C LEU A 229 26.26 23.22 -18.59
N PHE A 230 26.73 22.67 -19.70
CA PHE A 230 25.96 22.61 -20.94
C PHE A 230 24.63 21.88 -20.74
N THR A 231 24.65 20.75 -20.04
CA THR A 231 23.44 19.95 -19.76
C THR A 231 22.42 20.72 -18.92
N ILE A 232 22.87 21.52 -17.94
CA ILE A 232 22.02 22.41 -17.15
C ILE A 232 21.43 23.51 -18.04
N ILE A 233 22.27 24.19 -18.82
CA ILE A 233 21.84 25.30 -19.69
C ILE A 233 20.79 24.81 -20.69
N VAL A 234 21.05 23.68 -21.35
CA VAL A 234 20.10 23.07 -22.28
C VAL A 234 18.82 22.65 -21.54
N GLY A 235 18.92 22.12 -20.33
CA GLY A 235 17.75 21.77 -19.52
C GLY A 235 16.87 22.98 -19.18
N ILE A 236 17.47 24.10 -18.82
CA ILE A 236 16.77 25.36 -18.57
C ILE A 236 16.11 25.85 -19.87
N LEU A 237 16.83 25.83 -20.99
CA LEU A 237 16.29 26.23 -22.29
C LEU A 237 15.10 25.36 -22.71
N ILE A 238 15.17 24.05 -22.50
CA ILE A 238 14.06 23.13 -22.75
C ILE A 238 12.86 23.47 -21.86
N GLY A 239 13.08 23.70 -20.56
CA GLY A 239 12.02 24.11 -19.64
C GLY A 239 11.34 25.41 -20.07
N VAL A 240 12.13 26.42 -20.45
CA VAL A 240 11.62 27.70 -20.96
C VAL A 240 10.87 27.51 -22.28
N ALA A 241 11.43 26.75 -23.23
CA ALA A 241 10.79 26.46 -24.51
C ALA A 241 9.47 25.72 -24.33
N SER A 242 9.40 24.76 -23.41
CA SER A 242 8.18 24.05 -23.06
C SER A 242 7.09 24.98 -22.50
N VAL A 243 7.45 25.93 -21.62
CA VAL A 243 6.51 26.92 -21.09
C VAL A 243 6.03 27.89 -22.18
N LEU A 244 6.93 28.36 -23.04
CA LEU A 244 6.61 29.23 -24.16
C LEU A 244 5.66 28.55 -25.15
N LEU A 245 5.89 27.28 -25.47
CA LEU A 245 4.98 26.48 -26.32
C LEU A 245 3.56 26.43 -25.75
N ILE A 246 3.43 26.16 -24.45
CA ILE A 246 2.11 26.16 -23.78
C ILE A 246 1.44 27.53 -23.89
N TYR A 247 2.19 28.61 -23.67
CA TYR A 247 1.66 29.98 -23.75
C TYR A 247 1.15 30.31 -25.15
N ILE A 248 1.93 29.96 -26.19
CA ILE A 248 1.57 30.20 -27.59
C ILE A 248 0.32 29.39 -27.97
N MET A 249 0.25 28.11 -27.58
CA MET A 249 -0.88 27.25 -27.89
C MET A 249 -2.17 27.72 -27.21
N ASN A 250 -2.11 28.10 -25.93
CA ASN A 250 -3.27 28.65 -25.21
C ASN A 250 -3.75 29.98 -25.80
N ARG A 251 -2.84 30.81 -26.32
CA ARG A 251 -3.19 32.06 -27.01
C ARG A 251 -3.83 31.79 -28.37
N SER A 252 -3.35 30.79 -29.11
CA SER A 252 -3.92 30.38 -30.40
C SER A 252 -5.35 29.85 -30.25
N ALA A 253 -5.59 28.99 -29.25
CA ALA A 253 -6.92 28.45 -28.97
C ALA A 253 -7.97 29.53 -28.63
N LYS A 254 -7.55 30.64 -27.98
CA LYS A 254 -8.43 31.78 -27.69
C LYS A 254 -8.74 32.68 -28.89
N LYS A 255 -7.99 32.59 -29.99
CA LYS A 255 -8.20 33.41 -31.20
C LYS A 255 -9.11 32.73 -32.23
N VAL A 256 -9.40 31.44 -32.06
CA VAL A 256 -10.20 30.61 -33.00
C VAL A 256 -11.66 30.48 -32.54
N LEU A 257 -11.97 30.90 -31.31
CA LEU A 257 -13.33 31.08 -30.78
C LEU A 257 -13.77 32.53 -30.93
#